data_AF-A1D8H0-F1
#
_entry.id   AF-A1D8H0-F1
#
_cell.length_a   1.000
_cell.length_b   1.000
_cell.length_c   1.000
_cell.angle_alpha   90.00
_cell.angle_beta   90.00
_cell.angle_gamma   90.00
#
_symmetry.space_group_name_H-M   'P 1'
#
loop_
_entity.id
_entity.type
_entity.pdbx_description
1 polymer ?
#
loop_
_entity_poly.entity_id
_entity_poly.type
_entity_poly.pdbx_seq_one_letter_code
_entity_poly.pdbx_strand_id
1 'polypeptide(L)'
;MTDDTGDVHEDKFLDAANDERGSFRPTLILIGTRLGIDRITPVYWDAVKTTLQLPQSVGIAGGRPSASHYFVGVQGSHLFYLDPHQTRPALPQRNIDERYTDEEIETYHTRRLRRIHIRDMDPSMLIGFIIKDREDWAHWKSGVSVQGKPIVHVLSESDTAVFQGREGAIDEVEVLDDD
;
A
#
# COMPACT_ATOMS: atom_id res chain seq x y z
N MET A 1 -13.78 5.62 15.02
CA MET A 1 -12.73 4.61 15.25
C MET A 1 -12.29 4.19 13.87
N THR A 2 -11.25 4.82 13.33
CA THR A 2 -10.65 4.42 12.06
C THR A 2 -9.97 3.09 12.34
N ASP A 3 -10.47 2.00 11.76
CA ASP A 3 -9.77 0.72 11.83
C ASP A 3 -8.35 0.96 11.30
N ASP A 4 -7.36 0.70 12.16
CA ASP A 4 -5.92 0.79 11.86
C ASP A 4 -5.45 -0.36 10.94
N THR A 5 -6.39 -1.07 10.35
CA THR A 5 -6.19 -2.26 9.54
C THR A 5 -6.20 -1.85 8.06
N GLY A 6 -5.24 -2.37 7.28
CA GLY A 6 -5.09 -2.08 5.84
C GLY A 6 -6.18 -2.74 4.98
N ASP A 7 -7.43 -2.61 5.40
CA ASP A 7 -8.57 -3.34 4.89
C ASP A 7 -9.18 -2.60 3.70
N VAL A 8 -9.49 -3.36 2.65
CA VAL A 8 -10.14 -2.88 1.43
C VAL A 8 -11.52 -3.53 1.35
N HIS A 9 -12.55 -2.71 1.46
CA HIS A 9 -13.94 -3.14 1.31
C HIS A 9 -14.29 -3.24 -0.17
N GLU A 10 -14.73 -4.42 -0.61
CA GLU A 10 -15.01 -4.68 -2.02
C GLU A 10 -16.16 -3.82 -2.57
N ASP A 11 -17.24 -3.66 -1.81
CA ASP A 11 -18.37 -2.79 -2.10
C ASP A 11 -17.92 -1.33 -2.29
N LYS A 12 -17.18 -0.78 -1.32
CA LYS A 12 -16.69 0.60 -1.38
C LYS A 12 -15.71 0.81 -2.54
N PHE A 13 -14.86 -0.17 -2.81
CA PHE A 13 -13.95 -0.11 -3.94
C PHE A 13 -14.74 -0.09 -5.26
N LEU A 14 -15.71 -0.98 -5.44
CA LEU A 14 -16.52 -1.04 -6.65
C LEU A 14 -17.37 0.22 -6.83
N ASP A 15 -17.89 0.80 -5.76
CA ASP A 15 -18.62 2.07 -5.82
C ASP A 15 -17.72 3.23 -6.25
N ALA A 16 -16.48 3.28 -5.74
CA ALA A 16 -15.51 4.30 -6.14
C ALA A 16 -15.00 4.11 -7.58
N ALA A 17 -14.86 2.84 -8.00
CA ALA A 17 -14.32 2.48 -9.30
C ALA A 17 -15.36 2.50 -10.42
N ASN A 18 -16.66 2.47 -10.13
CA ASN A 18 -17.70 2.60 -11.15
C ASN A 18 -18.22 4.04 -11.21
N ASP A 19 -18.45 4.53 -12.42
CA ASP A 19 -19.14 5.79 -12.60
C ASP A 19 -20.66 5.67 -12.57
N GLU A 20 -21.34 6.81 -12.66
CA GLU A 20 -22.81 6.88 -12.70
C GLU A 20 -23.45 6.03 -13.81
N ARG A 21 -22.67 5.62 -14.83
CA ARG A 21 -23.12 4.79 -15.95
C ARG A 21 -22.70 3.32 -15.79
N GLY A 22 -22.04 2.95 -14.70
CA GLY A 22 -21.53 1.61 -14.43
C GLY A 22 -20.24 1.27 -15.18
N SER A 23 -19.57 2.25 -15.79
CA SER A 23 -18.28 2.05 -16.45
C SER A 23 -17.14 2.07 -15.44
N PHE A 24 -16.21 1.12 -15.57
CA PHE A 24 -15.07 1.02 -14.67
C PHE A 24 -14.04 2.12 -14.97
N ARG A 25 -13.62 2.83 -13.92
CA ARG A 25 -12.58 3.86 -13.94
C ARG A 25 -11.33 3.33 -13.26
N PRO A 26 -10.14 3.49 -13.87
CA PRO A 26 -8.90 3.15 -13.22
C PRO A 26 -8.78 3.82 -11.85
N THR A 27 -8.59 3.01 -10.82
CA THR A 27 -8.69 3.44 -9.42
C THR A 27 -7.40 3.13 -8.68
N LEU A 28 -6.85 4.15 -8.02
CA LEU A 28 -5.65 4.04 -7.20
C LEU A 28 -6.07 3.70 -5.75
N ILE A 29 -5.61 2.55 -5.26
CA ILE A 29 -5.74 2.12 -3.88
C ILE A 29 -4.46 2.51 -3.14
N LEU A 30 -4.59 3.24 -2.04
CA LEU A 30 -3.48 3.63 -1.15
C LEU A 30 -3.73 3.09 0.25
N ILE A 31 -2.80 2.28 0.74
CA ILE A 31 -2.94 1.57 2.02
C ILE A 31 -1.83 2.03 2.96
N GLY A 32 -2.20 2.90 3.90
CA GLY A 32 -1.33 3.30 5.00
C GLY A 32 -1.26 2.17 6.02
N THR A 33 -0.06 1.70 6.35
CA THR A 33 0.10 0.58 7.29
C THR A 33 1.32 0.77 8.18
N ARG A 34 1.33 0.02 9.30
CA ARG A 34 2.48 -0.09 10.20
C ARG A 34 2.75 -1.57 10.53
N LEU A 35 3.84 -2.11 10.00
CA LEU A 35 4.17 -3.55 10.06
C LEU A 35 5.10 -3.95 11.23
N GLY A 36 5.18 -3.09 12.25
CA GLY A 36 6.02 -3.28 13.43
C GLY A 36 6.23 -1.98 14.22
N ILE A 37 6.97 -2.08 15.32
CA ILE A 37 7.26 -0.94 16.20
C ILE A 37 8.46 -0.17 15.67
N ASP A 38 9.65 -0.78 15.74
CA ASP A 38 10.90 -0.17 15.29
C ASP A 38 11.35 -0.63 13.90
N ARG A 39 10.96 -1.85 13.52
CA ARG A 39 11.33 -2.52 12.26
C ARG A 39 10.15 -3.35 11.77
N ILE A 40 10.12 -3.61 10.46
CA ILE A 40 9.17 -4.56 9.89
C ILE A 40 9.37 -5.94 10.54
N THR A 41 8.30 -6.47 11.13
CA THR A 41 8.31 -7.81 11.74
C THR A 41 8.58 -8.87 10.66
N PRO A 42 9.50 -9.84 10.87
CA PRO A 42 9.89 -10.81 9.84
C PRO A 42 8.75 -11.55 9.15
N VAL A 43 7.63 -11.78 9.87
CA VAL A 43 6.43 -12.42 9.32
C VAL A 43 5.83 -11.67 8.12
N TYR A 44 6.04 -10.36 8.02
CA TYR A 44 5.53 -9.53 6.92
C TYR A 44 6.51 -9.38 5.77
N TRP A 45 7.75 -9.86 5.90
CA TRP A 45 8.77 -9.62 4.87
C TRP A 45 8.34 -10.13 3.51
N ASP A 46 7.83 -11.35 3.44
CA ASP A 46 7.41 -11.92 2.17
C ASP A 46 6.17 -11.21 1.60
N ALA A 47 5.24 -10.76 2.44
CA ALA A 47 4.09 -9.98 2.00
C ALA A 47 4.50 -8.62 1.38
N VAL A 48 5.51 -7.94 1.96
CA VAL A 48 6.08 -6.70 1.37
C VAL A 48 6.73 -6.99 0.02
N LYS A 49 7.50 -8.08 -0.09
CA LYS A 49 8.14 -8.47 -1.35
C LYS A 49 7.10 -8.78 -2.42
N THR A 50 6.06 -9.56 -2.08
CA THR A 50 4.99 -9.94 -3.02
C THR A 50 4.22 -8.72 -3.50
N THR A 51 3.93 -7.77 -2.61
CA THR A 51 3.27 -6.50 -2.93
C THR A 51 3.99 -5.74 -4.04
N LEU A 52 5.33 -5.70 -4.04
CA LEU A 52 6.13 -5.06 -5.09
C LEU A 52 6.21 -5.88 -6.40
N GLN A 53 5.82 -7.15 -6.37
CA GLN A 53 5.83 -8.05 -7.52
C GLN A 53 4.48 -8.14 -8.22
N LEU A 54 3.40 -7.65 -7.61
CA LEU A 54 2.08 -7.61 -8.24
C LEU A 54 2.10 -6.64 -9.44
N PRO A 55 1.51 -7.02 -10.59
CA PRO A 55 1.42 -6.13 -11.76
C PRO A 55 0.71 -4.80 -11.49
N GLN A 56 -0.19 -4.78 -10.51
CA GLN A 56 -0.92 -3.59 -10.09
C GLN A 56 -0.11 -2.67 -9.18
N SER A 57 1.03 -3.14 -8.66
CA SER A 57 1.86 -2.37 -7.74
C SER A 57 2.33 -1.08 -8.39
N VAL A 58 2.07 0.05 -7.73
CA VAL A 58 2.70 1.33 -8.03
C VAL A 58 3.72 1.68 -6.95
N GLY A 59 4.35 0.68 -6.35
CA GLY A 59 5.42 0.87 -5.38
C GLY A 59 4.94 1.21 -3.96
N ILE A 60 5.91 1.54 -3.12
CA ILE A 60 5.69 1.84 -1.70
C ILE A 60 6.38 3.16 -1.37
N ALA A 61 5.63 4.12 -0.83
CA ALA A 61 6.22 5.30 -0.20
C ALA A 61 6.50 4.96 1.28
N GLY A 62 7.76 5.07 1.69
CA GLY A 62 8.20 4.75 3.04
C GLY A 62 9.59 5.31 3.26
N GLY A 63 10.47 4.58 3.96
CA GLY A 63 11.89 4.94 3.95
C GLY A 63 12.66 4.38 5.13
N ARG A 64 13.47 5.25 5.72
CA ARG A 64 14.16 5.04 7.00
C ARG A 64 13.69 6.13 7.97
N PRO A 65 13.95 5.97 9.27
CA PRO A 65 13.82 7.10 10.19
C PRO A 65 14.53 8.33 9.62
N SER A 66 13.80 9.44 9.56
CA SER A 66 14.27 10.75 9.05
C SER A 66 14.60 10.84 7.55
N ALA A 67 14.26 9.85 6.73
CA ALA A 67 14.49 9.91 5.28
C ALA A 67 13.41 9.14 4.50
N SER A 68 12.65 9.82 3.64
CA SER A 68 11.61 9.19 2.81
C SER A 68 12.14 8.72 1.45
N HIS A 69 11.69 7.56 1.01
CA HIS A 69 12.10 6.88 -0.21
C HIS A 69 10.88 6.31 -0.92
N TYR A 70 10.98 6.14 -2.23
CA TYR A 70 9.94 5.49 -3.02
C TYR A 70 10.46 4.17 -3.59
N PHE A 71 9.96 3.07 -3.04
CA PHE A 71 10.38 1.71 -3.38
C PHE A 71 9.64 1.21 -4.61
N VAL A 72 10.39 0.71 -5.58
CA VAL A 72 9.90 0.35 -6.93
C VAL A 72 10.15 -1.11 -7.29
N GLY A 73 10.85 -1.87 -6.44
CA GLY A 73 11.15 -3.26 -6.74
C GLY A 73 11.95 -3.96 -5.65
N VAL A 74 12.19 -5.25 -5.86
CA VAL A 74 12.82 -6.13 -4.87
C VAL A 74 13.67 -7.22 -5.54
N GLN A 75 14.78 -7.57 -4.90
CA GLN A 75 15.60 -8.74 -5.26
C GLN A 75 16.17 -9.38 -3.98
N GLY A 76 15.82 -10.65 -3.74
CA GLY A 76 16.16 -11.32 -2.49
C GLY A 76 15.59 -10.55 -1.29
N SER A 77 16.46 -10.13 -0.38
CA SER A 77 16.10 -9.33 0.81
C SER A 77 16.32 -7.82 0.65
N HIS A 78 16.60 -7.35 -0.59
CA HIS A 78 16.88 -5.94 -0.86
C HIS A 78 15.74 -5.28 -1.62
N LEU A 79 15.30 -4.13 -1.13
CA LEU A 79 14.32 -3.27 -1.77
C LEU A 79 15.05 -2.17 -2.55
N PHE A 80 14.62 -1.91 -3.78
CA PHE A 80 15.16 -0.86 -4.62
C PHE A 80 14.29 0.37 -4.59
N TYR A 81 14.90 1.56 -4.56
CA TYR A 81 14.17 2.81 -4.35
C TYR A 81 14.77 4.00 -5.10
N LEU A 82 13.91 4.99 -5.30
CA LEU A 82 14.23 6.35 -5.73
C LEU A 82 14.41 7.24 -4.50
N ASP A 83 15.45 8.06 -4.52
CA ASP A 83 15.89 8.89 -3.40
C ASP A 83 15.68 10.38 -3.74
N PRO A 84 14.68 11.05 -3.12
CA PRO A 84 14.35 12.44 -3.42
C PRO A 84 15.28 13.46 -2.76
N HIS A 85 16.25 13.04 -1.93
CA HIS A 85 17.08 13.95 -1.11
C HIS A 85 18.22 14.62 -1.91
N GLN A 86 17.91 15.09 -3.11
CA GLN A 86 18.78 15.91 -3.94
C GLN A 86 18.00 17.14 -4.40
N THR A 87 18.38 18.30 -3.88
CA THR A 87 17.81 19.57 -4.30
C THR A 87 18.23 19.88 -5.74
N ARG A 88 17.26 20.23 -6.58
CA ARG A 88 17.49 20.69 -7.96
C ARG A 88 16.84 22.07 -8.16
N PRO A 89 17.36 22.91 -9.07
CA PRO A 89 16.68 24.15 -9.44
C PRO A 89 15.27 23.86 -9.93
N ALA A 90 14.30 24.71 -9.54
CA ALA A 90 12.95 24.62 -10.06
C ALA A 90 12.93 25.03 -11.54
N LEU A 91 12.24 24.26 -12.38
CA LEU A 91 11.96 24.68 -13.74
C LEU A 91 10.95 25.83 -13.74
N PRO A 92 11.11 26.84 -14.62
CA PRO A 92 10.15 27.93 -14.73
C PRO A 92 8.80 27.39 -15.20
N GLN A 93 7.72 27.93 -14.63
CA GLN A 93 6.36 27.63 -15.09
C GLN A 93 6.21 28.10 -16.54
N ARG A 94 5.67 27.21 -17.40
CA ARG A 94 5.40 27.50 -18.81
C ARG A 94 3.92 27.39 -19.12
N ASN A 95 3.51 27.97 -20.24
CA ASN A 95 2.17 27.78 -20.79
C ASN A 95 1.98 26.32 -21.21
N ILE A 96 0.73 25.84 -21.22
CA ILE A 96 0.43 24.43 -21.53
C ILE A 96 0.87 24.00 -22.95
N ASP A 97 0.98 24.97 -23.86
CA ASP A 97 1.40 24.75 -25.24
C ASP A 97 2.93 24.68 -25.42
N GLU A 98 3.68 25.08 -24.39
CA GLU A 98 5.15 25.09 -24.41
C GLU A 98 5.71 23.79 -23.84
N ARG A 99 6.43 23.04 -24.68
CA ARG A 99 7.09 21.80 -24.25
C ARG A 99 8.36 22.09 -23.45
N TYR A 100 8.62 21.27 -22.44
CA TYR A 100 9.95 21.18 -21.83
C TYR A 100 10.94 20.60 -22.82
N THR A 101 12.20 21.04 -22.72
CA THR A 101 13.31 20.44 -23.46
C THR A 101 13.64 19.05 -22.92
N ASP A 102 14.29 18.22 -23.72
CA ASP A 102 14.72 16.89 -23.28
C ASP A 102 15.69 16.96 -22.08
N GLU A 103 16.55 17.98 -22.04
CA GLU A 103 17.46 18.25 -20.92
C GLU A 103 16.71 18.54 -19.62
N GLU A 104 15.61 19.30 -19.70
CA GLU A 104 14.74 19.60 -18.57
C GLU A 104 14.00 18.36 -18.07
N ILE A 105 13.46 17.55 -18.99
CA ILE A 105 12.77 16.30 -18.67
C ILE A 105 13.73 15.31 -18.01
N GLU A 106 14.97 15.19 -18.52
CA GLU A 106 16.01 14.32 -17.95
C GLU A 106 16.28 14.65 -16.47
N THR A 107 15.98 15.88 -16.01
CA THR A 107 16.10 16.23 -14.58
C THR A 107 15.07 15.54 -13.68
N TYR A 108 14.05 14.88 -14.22
CA TYR A 108 13.08 14.05 -13.48
C TYR A 108 13.35 12.55 -13.60
N HIS A 109 14.40 12.18 -14.34
CA HIS A 109 14.85 10.80 -14.47
C HIS A 109 16.17 10.57 -13.71
N THR A 110 16.39 9.33 -13.30
CA THR A 110 17.65 8.91 -12.67
C THR A 110 18.06 7.54 -13.18
N ARG A 111 19.35 7.39 -13.49
CA ARG A 111 19.99 6.10 -13.76
C ARG A 111 20.51 5.43 -12.47
N ARG A 112 20.43 6.13 -11.33
CA ARG A 112 20.91 5.66 -10.04
C ARG A 112 19.76 5.02 -9.27
N LEU A 113 19.70 3.70 -9.31
CA LEU A 113 18.80 2.92 -8.46
C LEU A 113 19.54 2.55 -7.17
N ARG A 114 18.98 2.92 -6.02
CA ARG A 114 19.55 2.59 -4.69
C ARG A 114 18.86 1.37 -4.12
N ARG A 115 19.48 0.73 -3.12
CA ARG A 115 18.88 -0.42 -2.42
C ARG A 115 19.11 -0.37 -0.91
N ILE A 116 18.15 -0.89 -0.15
CA ILE A 116 18.29 -1.14 1.29
C ILE A 116 17.91 -2.59 1.59
N HIS A 117 18.40 -3.14 2.70
CA HIS A 117 17.88 -4.41 3.20
C HIS A 117 16.48 -4.19 3.82
N ILE A 118 15.55 -5.13 3.63
CA ILE A 118 14.16 -5.00 4.13
C ILE A 118 14.07 -4.74 5.65
N ARG A 119 15.01 -5.30 6.43
CA ARG A 119 15.14 -5.06 7.88
C ARG A 119 15.40 -3.60 8.26
N ASP A 120 15.94 -2.81 7.34
CA ASP A 120 16.30 -1.40 7.57
C ASP A 120 15.23 -0.45 7.02
N MET A 121 14.13 -0.98 6.49
CA MET A 121 12.96 -0.20 6.12
C MET A 121 12.12 0.13 7.35
N ASP A 122 11.64 1.37 7.42
CA ASP A 122 10.71 1.83 8.45
C ASP A 122 9.40 1.00 8.38
N PRO A 123 8.83 0.56 9.53
CA PRO A 123 7.60 -0.20 9.52
C PRO A 123 6.38 0.60 9.07
N SER A 124 6.41 1.93 9.10
CA SER A 124 5.34 2.80 8.61
C SER A 124 5.52 3.10 7.12
N MET A 125 4.50 2.78 6.32
CA MET A 125 4.56 2.93 4.87
C MET A 125 3.18 3.10 4.24
N LEU A 126 3.17 3.61 3.00
CA LEU A 126 2.00 3.73 2.14
C LEU A 126 2.22 2.85 0.90
N ILE A 127 1.41 1.82 0.77
CA ILE A 127 1.47 0.87 -0.35
C ILE A 127 0.45 1.30 -1.41
N GLY A 128 0.86 1.35 -2.67
CA GLY A 128 -0.02 1.75 -3.77
C GLY A 128 -0.31 0.63 -4.77
N PHE A 129 -1.56 0.53 -5.20
CA PHE A 129 -1.98 -0.32 -6.31
C PHE A 129 -2.88 0.44 -7.27
N ILE A 130 -2.67 0.30 -8.58
CA ILE A 130 -3.61 0.81 -9.59
C ILE A 130 -4.39 -0.35 -10.19
N ILE A 131 -5.71 -0.26 -10.10
CA ILE A 131 -6.64 -1.24 -10.68
C ILE A 131 -7.27 -0.62 -11.92
N LYS A 132 -7.00 -1.19 -13.10
CA LYS A 132 -7.45 -0.61 -14.37
C LYS A 132 -8.85 -1.04 -14.78
N ASP A 133 -9.24 -2.25 -14.44
CA ASP A 133 -10.52 -2.87 -14.78
C ASP A 133 -10.91 -3.98 -13.78
N ARG A 134 -12.04 -4.64 -14.05
CA ARG A 134 -12.60 -5.70 -13.20
C ARG A 134 -11.77 -6.98 -13.21
N GLU A 135 -11.07 -7.28 -14.31
CA GLU A 135 -10.17 -8.44 -14.38
C GLU A 135 -8.93 -8.17 -13.53
N ASP A 136 -8.40 -6.96 -13.62
CA ASP A 136 -7.28 -6.49 -12.82
C ASP A 136 -7.59 -6.51 -11.32
N TRP A 137 -8.82 -6.14 -10.94
CA TRP A 137 -9.34 -6.27 -9.57
C TRP A 137 -9.31 -7.73 -9.09
N ALA A 138 -9.84 -8.66 -9.88
CA ALA A 138 -9.88 -10.07 -9.52
C ALA A 138 -8.46 -10.66 -9.38
N HIS A 139 -7.55 -10.29 -10.30
CA HIS A 139 -6.15 -10.69 -10.25
C HIS A 139 -5.45 -10.14 -9.00
N TRP A 140 -5.66 -8.85 -8.69
CA TRP A 140 -5.12 -8.23 -7.48
C TRP A 140 -5.63 -8.89 -6.20
N LYS A 141 -6.95 -9.14 -6.08
CA LYS A 141 -7.54 -9.83 -4.92
C LYS A 141 -6.90 -11.19 -4.66
N SER A 142 -6.72 -11.98 -5.73
CA SER A 142 -6.03 -13.28 -5.65
C SER A 142 -4.57 -13.11 -5.18
N GLY A 143 -3.88 -12.11 -5.74
CA GLY A 143 -2.47 -11.84 -5.45
C GLY A 143 -2.19 -11.34 -4.02
N VAL A 144 -3.11 -10.59 -3.40
CA VAL A 144 -2.95 -10.12 -2.01
C VAL A 144 -3.38 -11.15 -0.96
N SER A 145 -4.14 -12.18 -1.36
CA SER A 145 -4.67 -13.23 -0.47
C SER A 145 -3.71 -14.42 -0.25
N VAL A 146 -2.42 -14.27 -0.61
CA VAL A 146 -1.43 -15.37 -0.57
C VAL A 146 -1.01 -15.81 0.85
N GLN A 147 -0.47 -17.03 0.93
CA GLN A 147 -0.07 -17.71 2.16
C GLN A 147 0.91 -16.89 3.02
N GLY A 148 0.54 -16.68 4.28
CA GLY A 148 1.32 -15.92 5.27
C GLY A 148 0.40 -15.03 6.10
N LYS A 149 0.98 -14.02 6.76
CA LYS A 149 0.20 -12.94 7.38
C LYS A 149 0.01 -11.83 6.34
N PRO A 150 -1.19 -11.67 5.75
CA PRO A 150 -1.41 -10.66 4.73
C PRO A 150 -1.25 -9.25 5.31
N ILE A 151 -0.82 -8.33 4.44
CA ILE A 151 -0.75 -6.89 4.77
C ILE A 151 -2.07 -6.20 4.43
N VAL A 152 -2.76 -6.72 3.42
CA VAL A 152 -4.01 -6.20 2.89
C VAL A 152 -5.08 -7.26 3.06
N HIS A 153 -6.18 -6.89 3.70
CA HIS A 153 -7.35 -7.76 3.80
C HIS A 153 -8.44 -7.21 2.87
N VAL A 154 -9.08 -8.09 2.11
CA VAL A 154 -10.23 -7.71 1.29
C VAL A 154 -11.48 -8.23 1.97
N LEU A 155 -12.39 -7.32 2.33
CA LEU A 155 -13.61 -7.63 3.05
C LEU A 155 -14.81 -7.57 2.10
N SER A 156 -15.65 -8.60 2.14
CA SER A 156 -16.98 -8.60 1.50
C SER A 156 -18.07 -8.26 2.53
N GLU A 157 -19.26 -7.84 2.07
CA GLU A 157 -20.42 -7.62 2.94
C GLU A 157 -20.72 -8.84 3.83
N SER A 158 -20.58 -10.05 3.28
CA SER A 158 -20.76 -11.31 4.02
C SER A 158 -19.76 -11.48 5.17
N ASP A 159 -18.54 -10.95 5.05
CA ASP A 159 -17.52 -11.06 6.11
C ASP A 159 -17.80 -10.07 7.25
N THR A 160 -18.29 -8.87 6.93
CA THR A 160 -18.61 -7.85 7.94
C THR A 160 -19.76 -8.26 8.87
N ALA A 161 -20.72 -9.06 8.37
CA ALA A 161 -21.81 -9.62 9.18
C ALA A 161 -21.33 -10.67 10.19
N VAL A 162 -20.17 -11.29 9.99
CA VAL A 162 -19.58 -12.27 10.93
C VAL A 162 -18.82 -11.56 12.06
N PHE A 163 -18.24 -10.39 11.79
CA PHE A 163 -17.54 -9.56 12.79
C PHE A 163 -18.47 -8.70 13.65
N GLN A 164 -19.69 -8.43 13.19
CA GLN A 164 -20.77 -7.93 14.06
C GLN A 164 -21.21 -9.08 14.98
N GLY A 165 -20.56 -9.16 16.13
CA GLY A 165 -20.58 -10.28 17.05
C GLY A 165 -21.96 -10.86 17.37
N ARG A 166 -21.95 -12.15 17.72
CA ARG A 166 -23.06 -12.83 18.40
C ARG A 166 -23.54 -11.96 19.56
N GLU A 167 -24.80 -11.61 19.53
CA GLU A 167 -25.56 -10.76 20.46
C GLU A 167 -25.74 -11.42 21.85
N GLY A 168 -24.65 -11.86 22.49
CA GLY A 168 -24.72 -12.61 23.75
C GLY A 168 -23.42 -12.82 24.53
N ALA A 169 -22.30 -12.20 24.15
CA ALA A 169 -21.00 -12.41 24.83
C ALA A 169 -20.72 -11.43 25.98
N ILE A 170 -21.73 -10.70 26.48
CA ILE A 170 -21.57 -9.72 27.57
C ILE A 170 -21.95 -10.26 28.96
N ASP A 171 -22.32 -11.54 29.10
CA ASP A 171 -22.94 -12.06 30.34
C ASP A 171 -22.11 -13.11 31.12
N GLU A 172 -20.80 -13.21 30.88
CA GLU A 172 -19.94 -14.13 31.66
C GLU A 172 -18.64 -13.46 32.11
N VAL A 173 -18.74 -12.54 33.07
CA VAL A 173 -17.61 -12.16 33.93
C VAL A 173 -18.10 -12.10 35.37
N GLU A 174 -18.01 -13.25 36.06
CA GLU A 174 -18.11 -13.27 37.52
C GLU A 174 -16.84 -12.64 38.11
N VAL A 175 -17.04 -11.65 38.98
CA VAL A 175 -15.98 -11.04 39.78
C VAL A 175 -15.62 -12.03 40.88
N LEU A 176 -14.40 -12.57 40.83
CA LEU A 176 -13.83 -13.29 41.96
C LEU A 176 -13.42 -12.25 43.00
N ASP A 177 -14.14 -12.22 44.12
CA ASP A 177 -13.72 -11.51 45.33
C ASP A 177 -12.61 -12.34 46.01
N ASP A 178 -11.43 -11.74 46.19
CA ASP A 178 -10.35 -12.31 47.00
C ASP A 178 -10.59 -11.97 48.49
N ASP A 179 -10.81 -13.01 49.32
CA ASP A 179 -10.78 -12.95 50.80
C ASP A 179 -9.34 -12.83 51.35
#